data_AF-A0A2K2V6T2-F1
#
_entry.id   AF-A0A2K2V6T2-F1
#
_cell.length_a   1.000
_cell.length_b   1.000
_cell.length_c   1.000
_cell.angle_alpha   90.00
_cell.angle_beta   90.00
_cell.angle_gamma   90.00
#
_symmetry.space_group_name_H-M   'P 1'
#
loop_
_entity.id
_entity.type
_entity.pdbx_description
1 polymer ?
#
loop_
_entity_poly.entity_id
_entity_poly.type
_entity_poly.pdbx_seq_one_letter_code
_entity_poly.pdbx_strand_id
1 'polypeptide(L)'
;MQLKELLEEVGLKLDEVIGVIKFGSRVKGYFHESSDEDILVIVRSDKGGVYQKEGRHFLVISMQDFIEEVLRTSPLISAVLSGYEIVYARYPVYFWVERAEEALKKAGSVHVDKGGVRVFARS
;
A
#
# COMPACT_ATOMS: atom_id res chain seq x y z
N MET A 1 -2.30 -13.12 -8.73
CA MET A 1 -1.25 -13.32 -7.72
C MET A 1 -1.90 -13.63 -6.40
N GLN A 2 -1.55 -14.75 -5.78
CA GLN A 2 -2.06 -15.08 -4.45
C GLN A 2 -1.23 -14.33 -3.40
N LEU A 3 -1.88 -13.81 -2.34
CA LEU A 3 -1.22 -13.08 -1.26
C LEU A 3 -0.03 -13.85 -0.67
N LYS A 4 -0.13 -15.18 -0.59
CA LYS A 4 0.92 -16.05 -0.07
C LYS A 4 2.20 -16.00 -0.91
N GLU A 5 2.08 -16.04 -2.24
CA GLU A 5 3.22 -15.97 -3.17
C GLU A 5 3.95 -14.62 -3.01
N LEU A 6 3.18 -13.52 -2.91
CA LEU A 6 3.71 -12.17 -2.70
C LEU A 6 4.52 -12.08 -1.39
N LEU A 7 4.01 -12.65 -0.29
CA LEU A 7 4.69 -12.60 1.00
C LEU A 7 5.94 -13.49 1.05
N GLU A 8 5.92 -14.64 0.38
CA GLU A 8 7.09 -15.52 0.24
C GLU A 8 8.21 -14.83 -0.55
N GLU A 9 7.89 -14.00 -1.56
CA GLU A 9 8.89 -13.25 -2.34
C GLU A 9 9.75 -12.29 -1.49
N VAL A 10 9.14 -11.69 -0.45
CA VAL A 10 9.81 -10.78 0.51
C VAL A 10 10.19 -11.46 1.83
N GLY A 11 10.01 -12.78 1.95
CA GLY A 11 10.36 -13.54 3.15
C GLY A 11 9.54 -13.17 4.39
N LEU A 12 8.32 -12.66 4.20
CA LEU A 12 7.42 -12.25 5.27
C LEU A 12 6.38 -13.34 5.56
N LYS A 13 6.02 -13.49 6.83
CA LYS A 13 4.93 -14.37 7.24
C LYS A 13 3.62 -13.59 7.34
N LEU A 14 2.50 -14.22 7.02
CA LEU A 14 1.17 -13.58 7.02
C LEU A 14 0.77 -13.04 8.41
N ASP A 15 1.26 -13.63 9.50
CA ASP A 15 1.05 -13.15 10.86
C ASP A 15 1.87 -11.89 11.16
N GLU A 16 2.99 -11.63 10.48
CA GLU A 16 3.73 -10.37 10.60
C GLU A 16 3.04 -9.23 9.83
N VAL A 17 2.24 -9.54 8.81
CA VAL A 17 1.61 -8.57 7.91
C VAL A 17 0.22 -8.14 8.39
N ILE A 18 -0.04 -6.85 8.31
CA ILE A 18 -1.33 -6.23 8.65
C ILE A 18 -1.92 -5.40 7.51
N GLY A 19 -1.15 -5.12 6.46
CA GLY A 19 -1.63 -4.45 5.26
C GLY A 19 -0.76 -4.76 4.05
N VAL A 20 -1.38 -4.87 2.88
CA VAL A 20 -0.74 -4.96 1.57
C VAL A 20 -1.55 -4.09 0.62
N ILE A 21 -0.91 -3.07 0.09
CA ILE A 21 -1.49 -2.09 -0.83
C ILE A 21 -0.65 -2.09 -2.10
N LYS A 22 -1.28 -2.40 -3.24
CA LYS A 22 -0.69 -2.17 -4.55
C LYS A 22 -0.93 -0.73 -4.97
N PHE A 23 0.05 -0.08 -5.58
CA PHE A 23 -0.10 1.29 -6.05
C PHE A 23 0.72 1.56 -7.33
N GLY A 24 0.41 2.66 -8.01
CA GLY A 24 1.14 3.14 -9.20
C GLY A 24 0.31 3.22 -10.49
N SER A 25 0.96 3.65 -11.58
CA SER A 25 0.36 4.07 -12.86
C SER A 25 -0.57 3.02 -13.49
N ARG A 26 -0.19 1.74 -13.45
CA ARG A 26 -0.96 0.65 -14.08
C ARG A 26 -2.19 0.20 -13.29
N VAL A 27 -2.27 0.45 -11.97
CA VAL A 27 -3.49 0.17 -11.16
C VAL A 27 -4.69 0.96 -11.70
N LYS A 28 -4.44 2.11 -12.34
CA LYS A 28 -5.43 2.94 -13.02
C LYS A 28 -5.37 2.88 -14.56
N GLY A 29 -4.54 2.01 -15.14
CA GLY A 29 -4.41 1.90 -16.61
C GLY A 29 -3.68 3.06 -17.30
N TYR A 30 -2.83 3.82 -16.60
CA TYR A 30 -2.01 4.88 -17.22
C TYR A 30 -0.82 4.31 -18.03
N PHE A 31 -0.54 4.96 -19.16
CA PHE A 31 0.31 4.50 -20.27
C PHE A 31 1.84 4.60 -20.07
N HIS A 32 2.37 5.05 -18.94
CA HIS A 32 3.83 5.26 -18.78
C HIS A 32 4.43 4.38 -17.67
N GLU A 33 5.43 3.60 -18.07
CA GLU A 33 6.10 2.54 -17.31
C GLU A 33 7.26 3.09 -16.47
N SER A 34 7.15 2.97 -15.15
CA SER A 34 8.28 3.21 -14.22
C SER A 34 8.49 2.07 -13.22
N SER A 35 7.58 1.09 -13.17
CA SER A 35 7.63 -0.15 -12.36
C SER A 35 6.42 -0.99 -12.77
N ASP A 36 6.55 -2.32 -12.85
CA ASP A 36 5.44 -3.18 -13.27
C ASP A 36 4.32 -3.21 -12.22
N GLU A 37 4.65 -3.17 -10.92
CA GLU A 37 3.75 -3.03 -9.76
C GLU A 37 4.55 -2.55 -8.52
N ASP A 38 4.15 -1.43 -7.90
CA ASP A 38 4.68 -1.01 -6.59
C ASP A 38 3.77 -1.53 -5.47
N ILE A 39 4.37 -2.09 -4.43
CA ILE A 39 3.66 -2.80 -3.36
C ILE A 39 4.12 -2.26 -2.00
N LEU A 40 3.19 -1.66 -1.27
CA LEU A 40 3.38 -1.27 0.12
C LEU A 40 2.92 -2.42 1.01
N VAL A 41 3.84 -2.95 1.80
CA VAL A 41 3.57 -3.97 2.82
C VAL A 41 3.71 -3.33 4.19
N ILE A 42 2.66 -3.43 5.00
CA ILE A 42 2.60 -2.88 6.35
C ILE A 42 2.68 -4.04 7.33
N VAL A 43 3.69 -4.01 8.19
CA VAL A 43 4.01 -5.07 9.16
C VAL A 43 3.84 -4.61 10.60
N ARG A 44 3.71 -5.57 11.52
CA ARG A 44 3.63 -5.28 12.97
C ARG A 44 4.96 -4.99 13.61
N SER A 45 6.04 -5.53 13.05
CA SER A 45 7.39 -5.35 13.58
C SER A 45 8.01 -4.06 13.06
N ASP A 46 9.08 -3.62 13.71
CA ASP A 46 9.90 -2.48 13.27
C ASP A 46 10.78 -2.82 12.05
N LYS A 47 10.49 -3.94 11.37
CA LYS A 47 11.19 -4.32 10.14
C LYS A 47 10.75 -3.37 9.03
N GLY A 48 11.71 -2.59 8.53
CA GLY A 48 11.52 -1.71 7.37
C GLY A 48 12.55 -2.01 6.28
N GLY A 49 12.18 -1.77 5.03
CA GLY A 49 13.10 -1.94 3.91
C GLY A 49 12.46 -1.75 2.55
N VAL A 50 13.31 -1.42 1.57
CA VAL A 50 12.95 -1.44 0.15
C VAL A 50 13.55 -2.71 -0.46
N TYR A 51 12.70 -3.55 -1.04
CA TYR A 51 13.11 -4.76 -1.74
C TYR A 51 12.71 -4.66 -3.20
N GLN A 52 13.59 -5.10 -4.10
CA GLN A 52 13.31 -5.13 -5.52
C GLN A 52 13.44 -6.56 -6.03
N LYS A 53 12.42 -7.05 -6.73
CA LYS A 53 12.42 -8.40 -7.31
C LYS A 53 11.59 -8.42 -8.58
N GLU A 54 12.15 -8.94 -9.66
CA GLU A 54 11.45 -9.14 -10.95
C GLU A 54 10.71 -7.87 -11.46
N GLY A 55 11.31 -6.69 -11.30
CA GLY A 55 10.70 -5.42 -11.76
C GLY A 55 9.61 -4.86 -10.84
N ARG A 56 9.34 -5.51 -9.70
CA ARG A 56 8.45 -5.02 -8.64
C ARG A 56 9.25 -4.36 -7.51
N HIS A 57 8.68 -3.31 -6.95
CA HIS A 57 9.23 -2.63 -5.78
C HIS A 57 8.33 -2.89 -4.57
N PHE A 58 8.92 -3.48 -3.54
CA PHE A 58 8.27 -3.71 -2.27
C PHE A 58 8.80 -2.70 -1.27
N LEU A 59 7.91 -1.86 -0.76
CA LEU A 59 8.17 -1.01 0.38
C LEU A 59 7.57 -1.67 1.61
N VAL A 60 8.42 -2.11 2.53
CA VAL A 60 7.99 -2.69 3.80
C VAL A 60 8.18 -1.63 4.88
N ILE A 61 7.11 -1.29 5.60
CA ILE A 61 7.14 -0.34 6.71
C ILE A 61 6.36 -0.88 7.91
N SER A 62 6.71 -0.40 9.10
CA SER A 62 5.94 -0.70 10.31
C SER A 62 4.58 0.01 10.27
N MET A 63 3.64 -0.45 11.09
CA MET A 63 2.38 0.26 11.31
C MET A 63 2.61 1.69 11.80
N GLN A 64 3.61 1.89 12.67
CA GLN A 64 3.87 3.19 13.26
C GLN A 64 4.39 4.17 12.21
N ASP A 65 5.34 3.74 11.38
CA ASP A 65 5.84 4.56 10.27
C ASP A 65 4.73 4.88 9.28
N PHE A 66 3.86 3.92 8.96
CA PHE A 66 2.71 4.17 8.09
C PHE A 66 1.81 5.28 8.65
N ILE A 67 1.54 5.27 9.95
CA ILE A 67 0.75 6.31 10.61
C ILE A 67 1.46 7.67 10.52
N GLU A 68 2.77 7.72 10.76
CA GLU A 68 3.55 8.95 10.67
C GLU A 68 3.53 9.55 9.25
N GLU A 69 3.71 8.70 8.24
CA GLU A 69 3.65 9.08 6.83
C GLU A 69 2.27 9.63 6.46
N VAL A 70 1.19 9.02 6.96
CA VAL A 70 -0.19 9.49 6.77
C VAL A 70 -0.42 10.84 7.44
N LEU A 71 -0.02 10.99 8.71
CA LEU A 71 -0.20 12.22 9.47
C LEU A 71 0.55 13.40 8.83
N ARG A 72 1.72 13.14 8.25
CA ARG A 72 2.52 14.16 7.55
C ARG A 72 2.05 14.41 6.12
N THR A 73 1.10 13.61 5.60
CA THR A 73 0.68 13.66 4.20
C THR A 73 1.91 13.56 3.28
N SER A 74 2.75 12.58 3.52
CA SER A 74 4.06 12.49 2.85
C SER A 74 3.92 12.28 1.33
N PRO A 75 4.98 12.55 0.56
CA PRO A 75 5.03 12.21 -0.86
C PRO A 75 4.74 10.72 -1.12
N LEU A 76 5.18 9.83 -0.20
CA LEU A 76 4.89 8.41 -0.28
C LEU A 76 3.38 8.14 -0.23
N ILE A 77 2.68 8.66 0.77
CA ILE A 77 1.23 8.45 0.92
C ILE A 77 0.46 9.07 -0.25
N SER A 78 0.91 10.23 -0.72
CA SER A 78 0.36 10.86 -1.92
C SER A 78 0.51 9.96 -3.15
N ALA A 79 1.68 9.34 -3.34
CA ALA A 79 1.93 8.41 -4.45
C ALA A 79 1.11 7.13 -4.33
N VAL A 80 1.06 6.53 -3.13
CA VAL A 80 0.25 5.34 -2.84
C VAL A 80 -1.20 5.63 -3.19
N LEU A 81 -1.77 6.70 -2.67
CA LEU A 81 -3.19 7.00 -2.85
C LEU A 81 -3.56 7.62 -4.22
N SER A 82 -2.56 7.92 -5.06
CA SER A 82 -2.76 8.37 -6.44
C SER A 82 -3.30 7.26 -7.36
N GLY A 83 -3.34 6.01 -6.89
CA GLY A 83 -4.01 4.89 -7.54
C GLY A 83 -3.61 3.58 -6.89
N TYR A 84 -4.43 3.16 -5.93
CA TYR A 84 -4.17 1.99 -5.11
C TYR A 84 -5.27 0.94 -5.18
N GLU A 85 -4.86 -0.30 -4.89
CA GLU A 85 -5.72 -1.44 -4.60
C GLU A 85 -5.27 -2.03 -3.26
N ILE A 86 -6.20 -2.14 -2.30
CA ILE A 86 -5.94 -2.89 -1.07
C ILE A 86 -6.09 -4.38 -1.37
N VAL A 87 -4.97 -5.10 -1.37
CA VAL A 87 -4.94 -6.56 -1.54
C VAL A 87 -5.31 -7.26 -0.24
N TYR A 88 -4.83 -6.73 0.87
CA TYR A 88 -5.07 -7.24 2.22
C TYR A 88 -4.96 -6.08 3.21
N ALA A 89 -5.86 -6.01 4.19
CA ALA A 89 -5.69 -5.12 5.32
C ALA A 89 -6.44 -5.63 6.54
N ARG A 90 -5.88 -5.36 7.72
CA ARG A 90 -6.58 -5.44 9.01
C ARG A 90 -7.14 -4.07 9.37
N TYR A 91 -8.10 -4.05 10.29
CA TYR A 91 -8.83 -2.85 10.70
C TYR A 91 -7.99 -1.56 10.88
N PRO A 92 -6.83 -1.56 11.57
CA PRO A 92 -6.08 -0.31 11.73
C PRO A 92 -5.59 0.26 10.39
N VAL A 93 -5.24 -0.58 9.41
CA VAL A 93 -4.77 -0.11 8.11
C VAL A 93 -5.90 0.57 7.32
N TYR A 94 -7.09 -0.03 7.28
CA TYR A 94 -8.24 0.58 6.59
C TYR A 94 -8.55 1.98 7.12
N PHE A 95 -8.61 2.12 8.46
CA PHE A 95 -8.87 3.40 9.11
C PHE A 95 -7.86 4.48 8.69
N TRP A 96 -6.57 4.15 8.69
CA TRP A 96 -5.53 5.13 8.34
C TRP A 96 -5.48 5.45 6.84
N VAL A 97 -5.81 4.50 5.96
CA VAL A 97 -6.00 4.77 4.53
C VAL A 97 -7.14 5.76 4.32
N GLU A 98 -8.30 5.55 4.95
CA GLU A 98 -9.44 6.49 4.83
C GLU A 98 -9.07 7.90 5.33
N ARG A 99 -8.33 8.00 6.43
CA ARG A 99 -7.85 9.30 6.96
C ARG A 99 -6.89 9.99 6.01
N ALA A 100 -6.00 9.24 5.38
CA ALA A 100 -5.09 9.76 4.37
C ALA A 100 -5.84 10.26 3.13
N GLU A 101 -6.89 9.55 2.69
CA GLU A 101 -7.75 10.02 1.59
C GLU A 101 -8.44 11.34 1.93
N GLU A 102 -9.00 11.46 3.15
CA GLU A 102 -9.64 12.69 3.61
C GLU A 102 -8.65 13.86 3.68
N ALA A 103 -7.44 13.63 4.17
CA ALA A 103 -6.39 14.64 4.25
C ALA A 103 -5.98 15.14 2.85
N LEU A 104 -5.75 14.23 1.89
CA LEU A 104 -5.38 14.58 0.53
C LEU A 104 -6.50 15.31 -0.23
N LYS A 105 -7.76 14.92 -0.02
CA LYS A 105 -8.92 15.63 -0.57
C LYS A 105 -9.01 17.06 -0.05
N LYS A 106 -8.78 17.27 1.26
CA LYS A 106 -8.78 18.61 1.87
C LYS A 106 -7.62 19.49 1.37
N ALA A 107 -6.47 18.88 1.08
CA ALA A 107 -5.30 19.59 0.55
C ALA A 107 -5.48 20.04 -0.91
N GLY A 108 -6.53 19.59 -1.62
CA GLY A 108 -6.75 19.89 -3.03
C GLY A 108 -5.76 19.21 -3.98
N SER A 109 -4.98 18.24 -3.48
CA SER A 109 -3.75 17.79 -4.14
C SER A 109 -3.88 16.52 -4.97
N VAL A 110 -4.95 15.71 -4.87
CA VAL A 110 -5.02 14.42 -5.59
C VAL A 110 -6.45 14.04 -5.98
N HIS A 111 -6.65 13.61 -7.23
CA HIS A 111 -7.83 12.86 -7.67
C HIS A 111 -7.70 11.41 -7.17
N VAL A 112 -8.19 11.15 -5.96
CA VAL A 112 -8.21 9.81 -5.36
C VAL A 112 -9.27 8.99 -6.08
N ASP A 113 -8.85 8.03 -6.89
CA ASP A 113 -9.75 7.14 -7.63
C ASP A 113 -9.48 5.73 -7.12
N LYS A 114 -10.49 5.13 -6.50
CA LYS A 114 -10.36 3.87 -5.76
C LYS A 114 -10.23 2.73 -6.77
N GLY A 115 -9.04 2.15 -6.91
CA GLY A 115 -8.89 0.83 -7.51
C GLY A 115 -9.71 -0.15 -6.67
N GLY A 116 -10.66 -0.86 -7.31
CA GLY A 116 -11.73 -1.59 -6.63
C GLY A 116 -11.26 -2.40 -5.42
N VAL A 117 -11.88 -2.15 -4.27
CA VAL A 117 -11.62 -2.90 -3.04
C VAL A 117 -12.08 -4.34 -3.26
N ARG A 118 -11.15 -5.27 -3.52
CA ARG A 118 -11.44 -6.71 -3.48
C ARG A 118 -11.38 -7.16 -2.02
N VAL A 119 -12.53 -7.07 -1.36
CA VAL A 119 -12.74 -7.59 -0.01
C VAL A 119 -12.56 -9.11 -0.02
N PHE A 120 -11.38 -9.59 0.36
CA PHE A 120 -11.21 -10.96 0.84
C PHE A 120 -11.61 -11.01 2.32
N ALA A 121 -12.90 -10.79 2.58
CA ALA A 121 -13.46 -11.15 3.88
C ALA A 121 -13.58 -12.67 3.93
N ARG A 122 -12.88 -13.29 4.89
CA ARG A 122 -13.48 -14.23 5.85
C ARG A 122 -12.41 -14.79 6.79
N SER A 123 -12.54 -14.41 8.06
CA SER A 123 -12.50 -15.33 9.19
C SER A 123 -13.40 -14.76 10.26
#